data_AF-A0A022Q1Y7-F1
#
_entry.id   AF-A0A022Q1Y7-F1
#
_cell.length_a   1.000
_cell.length_b   1.000
_cell.length_c   1.000
_cell.angle_alpha   90.00
_cell.angle_beta   90.00
_cell.angle_gamma   90.00
#
_symmetry.space_group_name_H-M   'P 1'
#
loop_
_entity.id
_entity.type
_entity.pdbx_description
1 polymer ?
#
loop_
_entity_poly.entity_id
_entity_poly.type
_entity_poly.pdbx_seq_one_letter_code
_entity_poly.pdbx_strand_id
1 'polypeptide(L)'
;MSIEFVDGQTVMEFVNDSQAFEKWTNEKFKTLDADADGVLSRDELQKRVGKLSSMKFDLQSKDEINSLYDLLFNKFDVDKSGTIDPDEFRALMKEMMLAKARGIGNSPISIIVHGDSLLMRAVQHASNTI
;
A
#
# COMPACT_ATOMS: atom_id res chain seq x y z
N MET A 1 17.48 3.39 6.00
CA MET A 1 16.50 4.28 6.66
C MET A 1 16.89 5.68 6.26
N SER A 2 15.97 6.43 5.67
CA SER A 2 16.18 7.83 5.26
C SER A 2 15.08 8.68 5.85
N ILE A 3 15.40 9.93 6.22
CA ILE A 3 14.40 10.93 6.58
C ILE A 3 13.99 11.61 5.29
N GLU A 4 12.73 11.45 4.91
CA GLU A 4 12.17 12.09 3.72
C GLU A 4 11.05 13.05 4.15
N PHE A 5 10.89 14.14 3.40
CA PHE A 5 9.77 15.05 3.57
C PHE A 5 8.64 14.62 2.64
N VAL A 6 7.46 14.44 3.21
CA VAL A 6 6.25 14.09 2.45
C VAL A 6 5.15 15.06 2.81
N ASP A 7 4.47 15.57 1.80
CA ASP A 7 3.22 16.30 1.94
C ASP A 7 2.09 15.54 1.22
N GLY A 8 0.85 15.98 1.45
CA GLY A 8 -0.32 15.43 0.79
C GLY A 8 -0.28 15.62 -0.73
N GLN A 9 0.36 16.67 -1.23
CA GLN A 9 0.45 16.94 -2.67
C GLN A 9 1.31 15.90 -3.38
N THR A 10 2.49 15.59 -2.84
CA THR A 10 3.42 14.55 -3.31
C THR A 10 2.73 13.19 -3.41
N VAL A 11 1.95 12.82 -2.39
CA VAL A 11 1.19 11.57 -2.40
C VAL A 11 0.07 11.61 -3.45
N MET A 12 -0.63 12.75 -3.59
CA MET A 12 -1.67 12.91 -4.62
C MET A 12 -1.10 12.89 -6.05
N GLU A 13 0.06 13.50 -6.28
CA GLU A 13 0.75 13.50 -7.58
C GLU A 13 1.13 12.08 -7.99
N PHE A 14 1.71 11.30 -7.07
CA PHE A 14 2.01 9.89 -7.32
C PHE A 14 0.75 9.05 -7.61
N VAL A 15 -0.34 9.30 -6.90
CA VAL A 15 -1.62 8.60 -7.13
C VAL A 15 -2.29 9.02 -8.44
N ASN A 16 -2.14 10.28 -8.84
CA ASN A 16 -2.65 10.80 -10.10
C ASN A 16 -1.84 10.28 -11.30
N ASP A 17 -0.54 10.03 -11.13
CA ASP A 17 0.27 9.33 -12.11
C ASP A 17 -0.15 7.85 -12.16
N SER A 18 -1.15 7.58 -13.00
CA SER A 18 -1.70 6.25 -13.19
C SER A 18 -0.64 5.26 -13.68
N GLN A 19 0.39 5.70 -14.42
CA GLN A 19 1.44 4.81 -14.91
C GLN A 19 2.40 4.39 -13.80
N ALA A 20 2.87 5.36 -13.00
CA ALA A 20 3.74 5.08 -11.85
C ALA A 20 3.01 4.29 -10.77
N PHE A 21 1.76 4.67 -10.49
CA PHE A 21 0.91 4.00 -9.52
C PHE A 21 0.57 2.57 -9.94
N GLU A 22 0.15 2.34 -11.18
CA GLU A 22 -0.15 0.99 -11.69
C GLU A 22 1.10 0.11 -11.66
N LYS A 23 2.25 0.63 -12.10
CA LYS A 23 3.50 -0.12 -12.06
C LYS A 23 3.84 -0.55 -10.64
N TRP A 24 3.78 0.37 -9.68
CA TRP A 24 4.05 0.07 -8.28
C TRP A 24 3.04 -0.92 -7.69
N THR A 25 1.76 -0.74 -7.98
CA THR A 25 0.67 -1.58 -7.50
C THR A 25 0.81 -3.00 -8.04
N ASN A 26 1.13 -3.14 -9.33
CA ASN A 26 1.34 -4.43 -9.99
C ASN A 26 2.62 -5.13 -9.49
N GLU A 27 3.72 -4.39 -9.25
CA GLU A 27 4.93 -4.94 -8.61
C GLU A 27 4.62 -5.48 -7.21
N LYS A 28 3.84 -4.75 -6.42
CA LYS A 28 3.43 -5.20 -5.07
C LYS A 28 2.46 -6.37 -5.15
N PHE A 29 1.48 -6.33 -6.05
CA PHE A 29 0.54 -7.43 -6.28
C PHE A 29 1.29 -8.71 -6.61
N LYS A 30 2.18 -8.71 -7.60
CA LYS A 30 3.03 -9.86 -7.96
C LYS A 30 3.95 -10.35 -6.85
N THR A 31 4.27 -9.48 -5.89
CA THR A 31 5.08 -9.89 -4.73
C THR A 31 4.24 -10.63 -3.69
N LEU A 32 2.96 -10.32 -3.63
CA LEU A 32 1.97 -10.94 -2.74
C LEU A 32 1.38 -12.21 -3.35
N ASP A 33 1.08 -12.19 -4.65
CA ASP A 33 0.59 -13.30 -5.48
C ASP A 33 1.72 -14.32 -5.64
N ALA A 34 1.67 -15.38 -4.85
CA ALA A 34 2.74 -16.34 -4.71
C ALA A 34 2.61 -17.50 -5.70
N ASP A 35 1.39 -17.85 -6.08
CA ASP A 35 1.10 -18.89 -7.06
C ASP A 35 0.91 -18.36 -8.49
N ALA A 36 0.91 -17.03 -8.66
CA ALA A 36 0.75 -16.34 -9.93
C ALA A 36 -0.58 -16.65 -10.62
N ASP A 37 -1.63 -16.89 -9.83
CA ASP A 37 -2.98 -17.16 -10.33
C ASP A 37 -3.72 -15.88 -10.77
N GLY A 38 -3.15 -14.71 -10.47
CA GLY A 38 -3.67 -13.40 -10.84
C GLY A 38 -4.67 -12.82 -9.85
N VAL A 39 -4.89 -13.47 -8.71
CA VAL A 39 -5.69 -12.98 -7.58
C VAL A 39 -4.88 -13.08 -6.28
N LEU A 40 -5.33 -12.42 -5.21
CA LEU A 40 -4.73 -12.58 -3.89
C LEU A 40 -5.70 -13.30 -2.97
N SER A 41 -5.33 -14.52 -2.61
CA SER A 41 -6.07 -15.30 -1.61
C SER A 41 -5.74 -14.84 -0.19
N ARG A 42 -6.66 -15.09 0.75
CA ARG A 42 -6.45 -14.80 2.19
C ARG A 42 -5.14 -15.36 2.73
N ASP A 43 -4.82 -16.60 2.35
CA ASP A 43 -3.60 -17.30 2.73
C ASP A 43 -2.33 -16.58 2.25
N GLU A 44 -2.37 -15.99 1.05
CA GLU A 44 -1.23 -15.32 0.44
C GLU A 44 -0.95 -13.98 1.10
N LEU A 45 -2.00 -13.20 1.34
CA LEU A 45 -1.90 -11.95 2.10
C LEU A 45 -1.40 -12.21 3.52
N GLN A 46 -1.94 -13.21 4.21
CA GLN A 46 -1.51 -13.54 5.56
C GLN A 46 -0.04 -13.98 5.60
N LYS A 47 0.41 -14.81 4.64
CA LYS A 47 1.80 -15.30 4.58
C LYS A 47 2.81 -14.24 4.14
N ARG A 48 2.42 -13.34 3.21
CA ARG A 48 3.35 -12.38 2.59
C ARG A 48 3.35 -11.01 3.27
N VAL A 49 2.24 -10.57 3.86
CA VAL A 49 2.23 -9.31 4.62
C VAL A 49 3.07 -9.41 5.90
N GLY A 50 3.17 -10.60 6.51
CA GLY A 50 4.15 -10.88 7.56
C GLY A 50 5.62 -10.69 7.12
N LYS A 51 5.90 -10.81 5.81
CA LYS A 51 7.20 -10.48 5.19
C LYS A 51 7.28 -9.02 4.71
N LEU A 52 6.17 -8.37 4.40
CA LEU A 52 6.06 -6.95 4.02
C LEU A 52 6.12 -6.04 5.26
N SER A 53 7.11 -6.27 6.13
CA SER A 53 7.42 -5.54 7.38
C SER A 53 7.65 -4.01 7.21
N SER A 54 7.40 -3.43 6.04
CA SER A 54 7.40 -1.99 5.79
C SER A 54 6.03 -1.34 6.01
N MET A 55 4.94 -2.13 6.09
CA MET A 55 3.65 -1.71 6.64
C MET A 55 3.53 -2.21 8.07
N LYS A 56 4.46 -1.77 8.92
CA LYS A 56 4.31 -1.95 10.37
C LYS A 56 3.08 -1.15 10.81
N PHE A 57 1.94 -1.83 10.89
CA PHE A 57 1.03 -1.59 12.00
C PHE A 57 1.79 -2.09 13.23
N ASP A 58 2.60 -1.20 13.80
CA ASP A 58 3.33 -1.49 15.03
C ASP A 58 2.27 -1.79 16.10
N LEU A 59 2.51 -2.89 16.82
CA LEU A 59 1.69 -3.42 17.93
C LEU A 59 0.45 -4.21 17.46
N GLN A 60 0.47 -5.54 17.62
CA GLN A 60 -0.64 -6.36 18.16
C GLN A 60 -0.34 -7.88 18.06
N SER A 61 -1.03 -8.70 18.86
CA SER A 61 -0.80 -10.15 19.00
C SER A 61 -1.16 -10.92 17.71
N LYS A 62 -0.66 -12.15 17.51
CA LYS A 62 -0.94 -12.97 16.30
C LYS A 62 -2.44 -13.06 15.95
N ASP A 63 -3.31 -13.18 16.95
CA ASP A 63 -4.76 -13.26 16.76
C ASP A 63 -5.41 -11.92 16.38
N GLU A 64 -4.90 -10.80 16.92
CA GLU A 64 -5.33 -9.46 16.53
C GLU A 64 -4.85 -9.12 15.12
N ILE A 65 -3.63 -9.53 14.77
CA ILE A 65 -3.08 -9.42 13.42
C ILE A 65 -3.95 -10.19 12.42
N ASN A 66 -4.38 -11.42 12.74
CA ASN A 66 -5.31 -12.18 11.90
C ASN A 66 -6.67 -11.50 11.75
N SER A 67 -7.23 -10.96 12.84
CA SER A 67 -8.50 -10.24 12.80
C SER A 67 -8.42 -8.94 11.99
N LEU A 68 -7.29 -8.23 12.08
CA LEU A 68 -7.00 -7.08 11.25
C LEU A 68 -6.83 -7.47 9.78
N TYR A 69 -6.21 -8.63 9.49
CA TYR A 69 -6.14 -9.17 8.14
C TYR A 69 -7.51 -9.51 7.58
N ASP A 70 -8.39 -10.14 8.35
CA ASP A 70 -9.77 -10.40 7.92
C ASP A 70 -10.55 -9.11 7.67
N LEU A 71 -10.38 -8.10 8.53
CA LEU A 71 -10.99 -6.78 8.35
C LEU A 71 -10.46 -6.06 7.09
N LEU A 72 -9.14 -6.10 6.87
CA LEU A 72 -8.53 -5.55 5.67
C LEU A 72 -9.01 -6.31 4.44
N PHE A 73 -8.92 -7.64 4.45
CA PHE A 73 -9.33 -8.49 3.35
C PHE A 73 -10.79 -8.22 2.95
N ASN A 74 -11.72 -8.24 3.90
CA ASN A 74 -13.12 -7.91 3.65
C ASN A 74 -13.36 -6.48 3.15
N LYS A 75 -12.37 -5.59 3.33
CA LYS A 75 -12.43 -4.22 2.83
C LYS A 75 -11.83 -4.08 1.43
N PHE A 76 -10.89 -4.97 1.06
CA PHE A 76 -10.34 -5.06 -0.30
C PHE A 76 -11.25 -5.86 -1.23
N ASP A 77 -11.76 -7.00 -0.76
CA ASP A 77 -12.71 -7.90 -1.44
C ASP A 77 -14.11 -7.28 -1.43
N VAL A 78 -14.32 -6.32 -2.34
CA VAL A 78 -15.56 -5.53 -2.44
C VAL A 78 -16.68 -6.39 -3.00
N ASP A 79 -16.34 -7.27 -3.95
CA ASP A 79 -17.30 -8.16 -4.58
C ASP A 79 -17.61 -9.42 -3.75
N LYS A 80 -16.85 -9.66 -2.67
CA LYS A 80 -16.95 -10.84 -1.79
C LYS A 80 -16.74 -12.15 -2.55
N SER A 81 -15.89 -12.12 -3.59
CA SER A 81 -15.45 -13.29 -4.31
C SER A 81 -14.60 -14.22 -3.45
N GLY A 82 -14.05 -13.71 -2.33
CA GLY A 82 -13.15 -14.45 -1.45
C GLY A 82 -11.68 -14.36 -1.90
N THR A 83 -11.40 -13.54 -2.91
CA THR A 83 -10.09 -13.27 -3.50
C THR A 83 -9.99 -11.78 -3.84
N ILE A 84 -8.80 -11.19 -3.79
CA ILE A 84 -8.63 -9.78 -4.21
C ILE A 84 -8.04 -9.76 -5.61
N ASP A 85 -8.78 -9.20 -6.56
CA ASP A 85 -8.25 -9.03 -7.91
C ASP A 85 -7.35 -7.78 -8.04
N PRO A 86 -6.58 -7.63 -9.14
CA PRO A 86 -5.68 -6.50 -9.32
C PRO A 86 -6.40 -5.13 -9.35
N ASP A 87 -7.64 -5.10 -9.83
CA ASP A 87 -8.45 -3.88 -9.89
C ASP A 87 -8.92 -3.45 -8.50
N GLU A 88 -9.39 -4.40 -7.70
CA GLU A 88 -9.75 -4.19 -6.29
C GLU A 88 -8.54 -3.75 -5.45
N PHE A 89 -7.41 -4.44 -5.59
CA PHE A 89 -6.19 -4.07 -4.90
C PHE A 89 -5.75 -2.64 -5.26
N ARG A 90 -5.82 -2.29 -6.55
CA ARG A 90 -5.50 -0.94 -7.04
C ARG A 90 -6.47 0.12 -6.51
N ALA A 91 -7.77 -0.16 -6.53
CA ALA A 91 -8.79 0.77 -6.06
C ALA A 91 -8.60 1.08 -4.57
N LEU A 92 -8.40 0.06 -3.73
CA LEU A 92 -8.23 0.30 -2.30
C LEU A 92 -6.90 0.98 -1.97
N MET A 93 -5.81 0.59 -2.64
CA MET A 93 -4.51 1.25 -2.45
C MET A 93 -4.55 2.73 -2.82
N LYS A 94 -5.31 3.06 -3.88
CA LYS A 94 -5.55 4.44 -4.30
C LYS A 94 -6.33 5.20 -3.23
N GLU A 95 -7.42 4.63 -2.74
CA GLU A 95 -8.23 5.26 -1.69
C GLU A 95 -7.45 5.47 -0.39
N MET A 96 -6.67 4.47 0.03
CA MET A 96 -5.83 4.54 1.24
C MET A 96 -4.75 5.61 1.10
N MET A 97 -4.08 5.72 -0.05
CA MET A 97 -3.11 6.78 -0.30
C MET A 97 -3.76 8.16 -0.31
N LEU A 98 -4.94 8.32 -0.93
CA LEU A 98 -5.67 9.59 -0.92
C LEU A 98 -6.14 9.95 0.49
N ALA A 99 -6.60 8.98 1.29
CA ALA A 99 -6.97 9.19 2.68
C ALA A 99 -5.76 9.61 3.52
N LYS A 100 -4.59 8.98 3.31
CA LYS A 100 -3.33 9.40 3.93
C LYS A 100 -2.92 10.80 3.49
N ALA A 101 -2.99 11.11 2.20
CA ALA A 101 -2.66 12.43 1.67
C ALA A 101 -3.53 13.53 2.30
N ARG A 102 -4.84 13.27 2.43
CA ARG A 102 -5.79 14.16 3.12
C ARG A 102 -5.47 14.29 4.62
N GLY A 103 -5.06 13.19 5.26
CA GLY A 103 -4.68 13.18 6.68
C GLY A 103 -3.35 13.89 6.97
N ILE A 104 -2.39 13.85 6.03
CA ILE A 104 -1.12 14.59 6.10
C ILE A 104 -1.35 16.08 5.84
N GLY A 105 -2.25 16.42 4.92
CA GLY A 105 -2.54 17.79 4.51
C GLY A 105 -1.40 18.40 3.67
N ASN A 106 -1.44 19.72 3.46
CA ASN A 106 -0.45 20.44 2.65
C ASN A 106 0.80 20.86 3.44
N SER A 107 0.93 20.42 4.70
CA SER A 107 2.09 20.71 5.52
C SER A 107 3.11 19.57 5.39
N PRO A 108 4.35 19.84 4.96
CA PRO A 108 5.38 18.81 4.86
C PRO A 108 5.64 18.20 6.24
N ILE A 109 5.57 16.87 6.33
CA ILE A 109 5.97 16.12 7.52
C ILE A 109 7.23 15.33 7.22
N SER A 110 8.15 15.26 8.19
CA SER A 110 9.31 14.39 8.10
C SER A 110 8.94 12.99 8.56
N ILE A 111 9.19 12.00 7.70
CA ILE A 111 8.93 10.60 7.99
C ILE A 111 10.23 9.80 7.87
N ILE A 112 10.42 8.85 8.79
CA ILE A 112 11.51 7.89 8.69
C ILE A 112 11.00 6.74 7.83
N VAL A 113 11.53 6.63 6.62
CA VAL A 113 11.13 5.58 5.67
C VAL A 113 12.17 4.45 5.62
N HIS A 114 11.66 3.22 5.61
CA HIS A 114 12.44 2.02 5.29
C HIS A 114 12.35 1.73 3.78
N GLY A 115 13.41 1.11 3.24
CA GLY A 115 13.62 0.93 1.80
C GLY A 115 12.44 0.23 1.11
N ASP A 116 11.95 0.86 0.04
CA ASP A 116 10.81 0.48 -0.81
C ASP A 116 9.40 0.60 -0.17
N SER A 117 9.28 1.46 0.85
CA SER A 117 7.98 1.86 1.41
C SER A 117 7.15 2.71 0.44
N LEU A 118 5.83 2.63 0.61
CA LEU A 118 4.82 3.38 -0.15
C LEU A 118 5.14 4.88 -0.27
N LEU A 119 5.53 5.50 0.85
CA LEU A 119 5.79 6.94 0.93
C LEU A 119 7.14 7.31 0.28
N MET A 120 8.13 6.42 0.31
CA MET A 120 9.40 6.62 -0.40
C MET A 120 9.20 6.72 -1.92
N ARG A 121 8.33 5.88 -2.50
CA ARG A 121 8.04 5.92 -3.93
C ARG A 121 7.34 7.22 -4.35
N ALA A 122 6.47 7.75 -3.50
CA ALA A 122 5.85 9.06 -3.73
C ALA A 122 6.89 10.19 -3.76
N VAL A 123 7.86 10.19 -2.82
CA VAL A 123 8.95 11.18 -2.79
C VAL A 123 9.88 11.07 -4.00
N GLN A 124 10.23 9.85 -4.40
CA GLN A 124 11.04 9.62 -5.59
C GLN A 124 10.36 10.08 -6.87
N HIS A 125 9.04 9.89 -6.96
CA HIS A 125 8.25 10.36 -8.11
C HIS A 125 8.24 11.89 -8.19
N ALA A 126 7.97 12.59 -7.08
CA ALA A 126 8.04 14.05 -7.05
C ALA A 126 9.46 14.57 -7.37
N SER A 127 10.50 13.91 -6.86
CA SER A 127 11.89 14.28 -7.14
C SER A 127 12.29 14.09 -8.62
N ASN A 128 11.66 13.15 -9.33
CA ASN A 128 11.89 12.90 -10.75
C ASN A 128 11.09 13.82 -11.69
N THR A 129 10.16 14.61 -11.14
CA THR A 129 9.27 15.51 -11.90
C THR A 129 9.78 16.96 -11.90
N ILE A 130 10.97 17.21 -11.33
CA ILE A 130 11.67 18.52 -11.28
C ILE A 130 12.79 18.58 -12.31
#